data_AF-A0A8T5ANQ2-F1
#
_entry.id   AF-A0A8T5ANQ2-F1
#
_cell.length_a   1.000
_cell.length_b   1.000
_cell.length_c   1.000
_cell.angle_alpha   90.00
_cell.angle_beta   90.00
_cell.angle_gamma   90.00
#
_symmetry.space_group_name_H-M   'P 1'
#
loop_
_entity.id
_entity.type
_entity.pdbx_description
1 polymer ?
#
loop_
_entity_poly.entity_id
_entity_poly.type
_entity_poly.pdbx_seq_one_letter_code
_entity_poly.pdbx_strand_id
1 'polypeptide(L)'
;MSMEDWMHRKAEENAHNEILAFLMTILGVNLLVGGLIVVILVAKEPNWLLIFPYTAQGSSAYIGLILTIAGFFTLSAGFTLIIHYDRKRRWYIKEIEKSSLPKRWKKDYKTVNQILEEYVGKRKKESN
;
A
#
# COMPACT_ATOMS: atom_id res chain seq x y z
N MET A 1 15.16 -5.18 -23.20
CA MET A 1 14.40 -4.40 -22.19
C MET A 1 15.39 -3.63 -21.35
N SER A 2 15.12 -2.37 -21.04
CA SER A 2 15.95 -1.59 -20.13
C SER A 2 15.70 -2.01 -18.67
N MET A 3 16.72 -1.95 -17.82
CA MET A 3 16.60 -2.16 -16.37
C MET A 3 15.57 -1.20 -15.75
N GLU A 4 15.44 0.00 -16.32
CA GLU A 4 14.48 1.04 -15.92
C GLU A 4 13.03 0.58 -16.18
N ASP A 5 12.75 -0.03 -17.34
CA ASP A 5 11.43 -0.59 -17.68
C ASP A 5 11.06 -1.77 -16.76
N TRP A 6 12.05 -2.58 -16.39
CA TRP A 6 11.85 -3.71 -15.49
C TRP A 6 11.49 -3.24 -14.08
N MET A 7 12.20 -2.23 -13.56
CA MET A 7 11.91 -1.65 -12.25
C MET A 7 10.54 -0.96 -12.21
N HIS A 8 10.15 -0.25 -13.27
CA HIS A 8 8.81 0.35 -13.37
C HIS A 8 7.69 -0.69 -13.32
N ARG A 9 7.80 -1.78 -14.10
CA ARG A 9 6.81 -2.88 -14.05
C ARG A 9 6.74 -3.51 -12.66
N LYS A 10 7.88 -3.70 -11.99
CA LYS A 10 7.88 -4.29 -10.65
C LYS A 10 7.25 -3.36 -9.61
N ALA A 11 7.42 -2.05 -9.76
CA ALA A 11 6.76 -1.06 -8.92
C ALA A 11 5.23 -1.08 -9.11
N GLU A 12 4.76 -1.20 -10.35
CA GLU A 12 3.34 -1.29 -10.69
C GLU A 12 2.69 -2.59 -10.18
N GLU A 13 3.38 -3.73 -10.35
CA GLU A 13 2.96 -5.02 -9.80
C GLU A 13 2.86 -4.97 -8.26
N ASN A 14 3.82 -4.31 -7.59
CA ASN A 14 3.75 -4.11 -6.15
C ASN A 14 2.57 -3.22 -5.74
N ALA A 15 2.23 -2.20 -6.51
CA ALA A 15 1.07 -1.35 -6.24
C ALA A 15 -0.24 -2.14 -6.36
N HIS A 16 -0.33 -3.04 -7.34
CA HIS A 16 -1.47 -3.95 -7.45
C HIS A 16 -1.57 -4.88 -6.23
N ASN A 17 -0.45 -5.46 -5.79
CA ASN A 17 -0.42 -6.33 -4.60
C ASN A 17 -0.73 -5.56 -3.30
N GLU A 18 -0.37 -4.28 -3.21
CA GLU A 18 -0.74 -3.39 -2.11
C GLU A 18 -2.26 -3.19 -2.03
N ILE A 19 -2.92 -2.97 -3.19
CA ILE A 19 -4.38 -2.89 -3.28
C ILE A 19 -5.00 -4.23 -2.85
N LEU A 20 -4.48 -5.36 -3.30
CA LEU A 20 -4.98 -6.68 -2.89
C LEU A 20 -4.87 -6.90 -1.38
N ALA A 21 -3.74 -6.50 -0.77
CA ALA A 21 -3.55 -6.57 0.68
C ALA A 21 -4.52 -5.64 1.43
N PHE A 22 -4.84 -4.48 0.86
CA PHE A 22 -5.87 -3.58 1.38
C PHE A 22 -7.27 -4.21 1.32
N LEU A 23 -7.65 -4.84 0.20
CA LEU A 23 -8.91 -5.58 0.11
C LEU A 23 -8.98 -6.74 1.12
N MET A 24 -7.87 -7.46 1.32
CA MET A 24 -7.78 -8.53 2.33
C MET A 24 -7.99 -7.98 3.75
N THR A 25 -7.46 -6.79 4.03
CA THR A 25 -7.66 -6.10 5.32
C THR A 25 -9.13 -5.75 5.52
N ILE A 26 -9.81 -5.19 4.50
CA ILE A 26 -11.25 -4.90 4.54
C ILE A 26 -12.06 -6.19 4.78
N LEU A 27 -11.73 -7.27 4.07
CA LEU A 27 -12.39 -8.57 4.28
C LEU A 27 -12.21 -9.06 5.72
N GLY A 28 -11.00 -8.96 6.27
CA GLY A 28 -10.70 -9.31 7.66
C GLY A 28 -11.52 -8.50 8.67
N VAL A 29 -11.67 -7.19 8.47
CA VAL A 29 -12.54 -6.34 9.32
C VAL A 29 -13.99 -6.81 9.25
N ASN A 30 -14.53 -7.04 8.04
CA ASN A 30 -15.91 -7.47 7.87
C ASN A 30 -16.19 -8.83 8.54
N LEU A 31 -15.28 -9.79 8.40
CA LEU A 31 -15.38 -11.09 9.06
C LEU A 31 -15.31 -10.96 10.59
N LEU A 32 -14.40 -10.13 11.09
CA LEU A 32 -14.22 -9.92 12.53
C LEU A 32 -15.44 -9.26 13.16
N VAL A 33 -15.93 -8.17 12.56
CA VAL A 33 -17.11 -7.44 13.03
C VAL A 33 -18.37 -8.29 12.87
N GLY A 34 -18.53 -8.97 11.72
CA GLY A 34 -19.65 -9.87 11.48
C GLY A 34 -19.69 -11.02 12.49
N GLY A 35 -18.53 -11.62 12.80
CA GLY A 35 -18.42 -12.69 13.79
C GLY A 35 -18.80 -12.22 15.19
N LEU A 36 -18.30 -11.04 15.59
CA LEU A 36 -18.65 -10.41 16.85
C LEU A 36 -20.15 -10.14 16.99
N ILE A 37 -20.78 -9.61 15.95
CA ILE A 37 -22.22 -9.35 15.95
C ILE A 37 -23.00 -10.66 16.14
N VAL A 38 -22.63 -11.72 15.42
CA VAL A 38 -23.27 -13.04 15.58
C VAL A 38 -23.12 -13.55 17.00
N VAL A 39 -21.94 -13.44 17.62
CA VAL A 39 -21.78 -13.89 19.00
C VAL A 39 -22.59 -13.05 19.98
N ILE A 40 -22.62 -11.72 19.84
CA ILE A 40 -23.38 -10.84 20.73
C ILE A 40 -24.88 -11.13 20.65
N LEU A 41 -25.41 -11.40 19.45
CA LEU A 41 -26.84 -11.65 19.25
C LEU A 41 -27.26 -13.04 19.74
N VAL A 42 -26.38 -14.04 19.62
CA VAL A 42 -26.71 -15.44 19.91
C VAL A 42 -26.33 -15.82 21.34
N ALA A 43 -25.22 -15.32 21.87
CA ALA A 43 -24.78 -15.62 23.22
C ALA A 43 -25.57 -14.77 24.21
N LYS A 44 -26.37 -15.43 25.07
CA LYS A 44 -27.13 -14.76 26.14
C LYS A 44 -26.22 -14.12 27.20
N GLU A 45 -25.11 -14.78 27.52
CA GLU A 45 -24.09 -14.32 28.49
C GLU A 45 -22.68 -14.68 28.00
N PRO A 46 -22.12 -13.91 27.04
CA PRO A 46 -20.76 -14.16 26.58
C PRO A 46 -19.75 -13.74 27.65
N ASN A 47 -18.92 -14.69 28.14
CA ASN A 47 -17.72 -14.33 28.89
C ASN A 47 -16.58 -14.00 27.91
N TRP A 48 -15.99 -12.83 28.09
CA TRP A 48 -15.02 -12.25 27.17
C TRP A 48 -13.59 -12.45 27.65
N LEU A 49 -12.71 -12.87 26.74
CA LEU A 49 -11.26 -12.70 26.85
C LEU A 49 -10.83 -11.68 25.79
N LEU A 50 -10.66 -10.42 26.19
CA LEU A 50 -10.44 -9.27 25.30
C LEU A 50 -11.56 -9.10 24.27
N ILE A 51 -11.38 -9.65 23.06
CA ILE A 51 -12.29 -9.56 21.91
C ILE A 51 -12.92 -10.94 21.60
N PHE A 52 -12.44 -12.01 22.25
CA PHE A 52 -12.86 -13.38 21.98
C PHE A 52 -13.80 -13.90 23.08
N PRO A 53 -15.06 -14.20 22.77
CA PRO A 53 -15.95 -14.87 23.71
C PRO A 53 -15.52 -16.33 23.93
N TYR A 54 -15.25 -16.76 25.17
CA TYR A 54 -14.76 -18.14 25.42
C TYR A 54 -15.88 -19.12 25.82
N THR A 55 -16.97 -18.65 26.42
CA THR A 55 -18.11 -19.49 26.86
C THR A 55 -19.37 -19.26 26.03
N ALA A 56 -19.25 -19.31 24.70
CA ALA A 56 -20.41 -19.16 23.84
C ALA A 56 -21.19 -20.50 23.78
N GLN A 57 -22.27 -20.62 24.55
CA GLN A 57 -23.13 -21.81 24.52
C GLN A 57 -24.18 -21.68 23.41
N GLY A 58 -24.09 -22.54 22.39
CA GLY A 58 -25.07 -22.66 21.29
C GLY A 58 -24.39 -22.94 19.94
N SER A 59 -25.01 -23.80 19.11
CA SER A 59 -24.45 -24.21 17.80
C SER A 59 -24.11 -23.01 16.89
N SER A 60 -24.99 -22.01 16.88
CA SER A 60 -24.81 -20.77 16.10
C SER A 60 -23.73 -19.83 16.66
N ALA A 61 -23.37 -19.97 17.94
CA ALA A 61 -22.36 -19.12 18.57
C ALA A 61 -20.93 -19.54 18.19
N TYR A 62 -20.70 -20.83 17.90
CA TYR A 62 -19.43 -21.32 17.34
C TYR A 62 -19.13 -20.74 15.96
N ILE A 63 -20.16 -20.53 15.14
CA ILE A 63 -20.01 -19.89 13.82
C ILE A 63 -19.46 -18.47 14.00
N GLY A 64 -20.04 -17.71 14.92
CA GLY A 64 -19.56 -16.37 15.25
C GLY A 64 -18.10 -16.39 15.72
N LEU A 65 -17.72 -17.34 16.58
CA LEU A 65 -16.35 -17.49 17.05
C LEU A 65 -15.35 -17.81 15.94
N ILE A 66 -15.67 -18.77 15.08
CA ILE A 66 -14.82 -19.14 13.94
C ILE A 66 -14.65 -17.94 13.03
N LEU A 67 -15.72 -17.18 12.78
CA LEU A 67 -15.67 -15.99 11.93
C LEU A 67 -14.82 -14.87 12.55
N THR A 68 -14.92 -14.65 13.86
CA THR A 68 -14.09 -13.68 14.59
C THR A 68 -12.61 -14.06 14.56
N ILE A 69 -12.29 -15.35 14.79
CA ILE A 69 -10.90 -15.85 14.76
C ILE A 69 -10.34 -15.76 13.34
N ALA A 70 -11.08 -16.22 12.34
CA ALA A 70 -10.67 -16.13 10.94
C ALA A 70 -10.50 -14.66 10.50
N GLY A 71 -11.41 -13.78 10.90
CA GLY A 71 -11.33 -12.35 10.65
C GLY A 71 -10.09 -11.72 11.27
N PHE A 72 -9.74 -12.09 12.51
CA PHE A 72 -8.53 -11.59 13.19
C PHE A 72 -7.24 -12.00 12.46
N PHE A 73 -7.12 -13.27 12.09
CA PHE A 73 -5.95 -13.75 11.33
C PHE A 73 -5.87 -13.10 9.95
N THR A 74 -7.00 -13.01 9.23
CA THR A 74 -7.07 -12.39 7.91
C THR A 74 -6.70 -10.90 7.98
N LEU A 75 -7.19 -10.19 8.99
CA LEU A 75 -6.88 -8.78 9.22
C LEU A 75 -5.39 -8.57 9.51
N SER A 76 -4.82 -9.40 10.39
CA SER A 76 -3.41 -9.33 10.76
C SER A 76 -2.49 -9.64 9.58
N ALA A 77 -2.85 -10.64 8.76
CA ALA A 77 -2.14 -10.97 7.53
C ALA A 77 -2.22 -9.83 6.50
N GLY A 78 -3.41 -9.27 6.28
CA GLY A 78 -3.62 -8.13 5.39
C GLY A 78 -2.76 -6.93 5.78
N PHE A 79 -2.76 -6.56 7.06
CA PHE A 79 -1.96 -5.45 7.57
C PHE A 79 -0.45 -5.68 7.39
N THR A 80 0.02 -6.90 7.67
CA THR A 80 1.42 -7.29 7.46
C THR A 80 1.83 -7.18 5.99
N LEU A 81 0.97 -7.61 5.08
CA LEU A 81 1.20 -7.55 3.65
C LEU A 81 1.25 -6.11 3.13
N ILE A 82 0.38 -5.22 3.61
CA ILE A 82 0.43 -3.79 3.26
C ILE A 82 1.80 -3.22 3.58
N ILE A 83 2.29 -3.41 4.80
CA ILE A 83 3.61 -2.90 5.23
C ILE A 83 4.73 -3.50 4.36
N HIS A 84 4.62 -4.79 4.05
CA HIS A 84 5.61 -5.48 3.22
C HIS A 84 5.67 -4.91 1.81
N TYR A 85 4.53 -4.78 1.13
CA TYR A 85 4.46 -4.27 -0.24
C TYR A 85 4.84 -2.79 -0.34
N ASP A 86 4.40 -1.97 0.62
CA ASP A 86 4.73 -0.55 0.68
C ASP A 86 6.24 -0.31 0.88
N ARG A 87 6.90 -1.08 1.77
CA ARG A 87 8.37 -1.05 1.89
C ARG A 87 9.06 -1.44 0.59
N LYS A 88 8.59 -2.48 -0.07
CA LYS A 88 9.20 -3.00 -1.30
C LYS A 88 9.03 -2.01 -2.47
N ARG A 89 7.85 -1.39 -2.60
CA ARG A 89 7.57 -0.33 -3.57
C ARG A 89 8.46 0.88 -3.36
N ARG A 90 8.59 1.36 -2.11
CA ARG A 90 9.50 2.49 -1.79
C ARG A 90 10.95 2.21 -2.17
N TRP A 91 11.42 0.98 -1.96
CA TRP A 91 12.77 0.60 -2.34
C TRP A 91 12.99 0.68 -3.86
N TYR A 92 12.07 0.12 -4.66
CA TYR A 92 12.17 0.18 -6.12
C TYR A 92 12.10 1.61 -6.67
N ILE A 93 11.19 2.44 -6.16
CA ILE A 93 11.07 3.85 -6.60
C ILE A 93 12.35 4.62 -6.29
N LYS A 94 12.94 4.42 -5.11
CA LYS A 94 14.20 5.08 -4.72
C LYS A 94 15.36 4.71 -5.64
N GLU A 95 15.40 3.46 -6.10
CA GLU A 95 16.44 3.00 -7.04
C GLU A 95 16.25 3.57 -8.46
N ILE A 96 14.99 3.69 -8.91
CA ILE A 96 14.64 4.38 -10.17
C ILE A 96 15.02 5.86 -10.08
N GLU A 97 14.69 6.54 -8.98
CA GLU A 97 15.04 7.94 -8.77
C GLU A 97 16.57 8.12 -8.80
N LYS A 98 17.31 7.29 -8.06
CA LYS A 98 18.79 7.37 -8.01
C LYS A 98 19.44 7.17 -9.37
N SER A 99 18.93 6.27 -10.20
CA SER A 99 19.46 6.00 -11.54
C SER A 99 19.06 7.07 -12.58
N SER A 100 17.93 7.75 -12.37
CA SER A 100 17.45 8.83 -13.25
C SER A 100 17.99 10.21 -12.89
N LEU A 101 18.42 10.46 -11.65
CA LEU A 101 19.03 11.72 -11.20
C LEU A 101 20.18 12.24 -12.11
N PRO A 102 21.18 11.42 -12.52
CA PRO A 102 22.26 11.90 -13.38
C PRO A 102 21.78 12.27 -14.79
N LYS A 103 20.79 11.53 -15.32
CA LYS A 103 20.18 11.83 -16.62
C LYS A 103 19.35 13.11 -16.54
N ARG A 104 18.59 13.30 -15.46
CA ARG A 104 17.77 14.48 -15.20
C ARG A 104 18.63 15.74 -15.06
N TRP A 105 19.72 15.67 -14.29
CA TRP A 105 20.64 16.80 -14.11
C TRP A 105 21.29 17.24 -15.44
N LYS A 106 21.70 16.29 -16.29
CA LYS A 106 22.19 16.61 -17.65
C LYS A 106 21.14 17.31 -18.52
N LYS A 107 19.88 16.87 -18.41
CA LYS A 107 18.77 17.47 -19.16
C LYS A 107 18.49 18.89 -18.69
N ASP A 108 18.42 19.09 -17.38
CA ASP A 108 18.17 20.40 -16.76
C ASP A 108 19.30 21.38 -17.09
N TYR A 109 20.57 20.96 -16.99
CA TYR A 109 21.72 21.78 -17.39
C TYR A 109 21.63 22.20 -18.86
N LYS A 110 21.29 21.27 -19.76
CA LYS A 110 21.14 21.57 -21.20
C LYS A 110 20.03 22.58 -21.45
N THR A 111 18.89 22.45 -20.78
CA THR A 111 17.75 23.38 -20.89
C THR A 111 18.12 24.76 -20.37
N VAL A 112 18.78 24.86 -19.22
CA VAL A 112 19.26 26.14 -18.68
C VAL A 112 20.24 26.81 -19.64
N ASN A 113 21.16 26.04 -20.22
CA ASN A 113 22.14 26.59 -21.17
C ASN A 113 21.47 27.14 -22.44
N GLN A 114 20.45 26.46 -22.97
CA GLN A 114 19.67 26.96 -24.11
C GLN A 114 18.93 28.27 -23.78
N ILE A 115 18.31 28.36 -22.60
CA ILE A 115 17.64 29.58 -22.15
C ILE A 115 18.66 30.72 -22.04
N LEU A 116 19.83 30.46 -21.45
CA LEU A 116 20.89 31.46 -21.34
C LEU A 116 21.38 31.95 -22.71
N GLU A 117 21.60 31.03 -23.66
CA GLU A 117 21.98 31.38 -25.04
C GLU A 117 20.91 32.24 -25.73
N GLU A 118 19.63 31.93 -25.53
CA GLU A 118 18.51 32.73 -26.06
C GLU A 118 18.47 34.15 -25.45
N TYR A 119 18.61 34.27 -24.13
CA TYR A 119 18.63 35.56 -23.43
C TYR A 119 19.83 36.42 -23.82
N VAL A 120 21.03 35.83 -23.88
CA VAL A 120 22.25 36.52 -24.30
C VAL A 120 22.14 36.95 -25.78
N GLY A 121 21.58 36.09 -26.64
CA GLY A 121 21.31 36.41 -28.04
C GLY A 121 20.32 37.55 -28.24
N LYS A 122 19.26 37.63 -27.42
CA LYS A 122 18.29 38.74 -27.42
C LYS A 122 18.93 40.06 -26.98
N ARG A 123 19.68 40.06 -25.86
CA ARG A 123 20.39 41.27 -25.38
C ARG A 123 21.39 41.82 -26.40
N LYS A 124 22.05 40.95 -27.16
CA LYS A 124 23.00 41.38 -28.20
C LYS A 124 22.33 42.01 -29.42
N LYS A 125 21.05 41.70 -29.67
CA LYS A 125 20.23 42.30 -30.75
C LYS A 125 19.58 43.63 -30.33
N GLU A 126 19.37 43.87 -29.03
CA GLU A 126 18.84 45.13 -28.51
C GLU A 126 19.90 46.22 -28.32
N SER A 127 21.19 45.86 -28.33
CA SER A 127 22.33 46.77 -28.13
C SER A 127 22.98 47.25 -29.44
N ASN A 128 22.42 46.87 -30.60
CA ASN A 128 22.84 47.29 -31.95
C ASN A 128 21.67 48.00 -32.63
#